data_AF-A0A537R279-F1
#
_entry.id   AF-A0A537R279-F1
#
_cell.length_a   1.000
_cell.length_b   1.000
_cell.length_c   1.000
_cell.angle_alpha   90.00
_cell.angle_beta   90.00
_cell.angle_gamma   90.00
#
_symmetry.space_group_name_H-M   'P 1'
#
loop_
_entity.id
_entity.type
_entity.pdbx_description
1 polymer ?
#
loop_
_entity_poly.entity_id
_entity_poly.type
_entity_poly.pdbx_seq_one_letter_code
_entity_poly.pdbx_strand_id
1 'polypeptide(L)'
;MPKNPLVGSERKPLPGARSIGKADPGERLEVTLVLRHRQHEQLQEKVRKIAAGDKSERHLTHEEYDQQFGAEATDIEAVKQFASQHGLAVVAEHQGRRAVVLSGTVAQFNDAFGVDLQEFEHPGGSYRGRTGAIHLPDALNGVVTAVLGLDNRPQARPHFRARSAAGNVQWHAAAAASTSFTPTQLAALYGFPAGTGQG
;
A
#
# COMPACT_ATOMS: atom_id res chain seq x y z
N MET A 1 -2.58 28.49 -5.81
CA MET A 1 -1.64 27.77 -6.70
C MET A 1 -2.42 26.71 -7.46
N PRO A 2 -2.07 26.42 -8.74
CA PRO A 2 -2.75 25.37 -9.50
C PRO A 2 -2.59 24.02 -8.77
N LYS A 3 -3.67 23.24 -8.76
CA LYS A 3 -3.79 21.95 -8.08
C LYS A 3 -3.91 20.88 -9.16
N ASN A 4 -2.85 20.08 -9.34
CA ASN A 4 -2.76 19.05 -10.37
C ASN A 4 -3.37 17.74 -9.86
N PRO A 5 -4.30 17.09 -10.58
CA PRO A 5 -4.83 15.80 -10.17
C PRO A 5 -3.74 14.71 -10.25
N LEU A 6 -3.57 13.96 -9.17
CA LEU A 6 -2.67 12.81 -9.13
C LEU A 6 -3.30 11.65 -9.91
N VAL A 7 -2.67 11.23 -11.01
CA VAL A 7 -3.16 10.12 -11.84
C VAL A 7 -3.29 8.83 -11.01
N GLY A 8 -4.39 8.10 -11.19
CA GLY A 8 -4.69 6.87 -10.44
C GLY A 8 -5.20 7.07 -9.01
N SER A 9 -5.34 8.32 -8.55
CA SER A 9 -5.85 8.64 -7.21
C SER A 9 -7.36 8.71 -7.10
N GLU A 10 -8.08 8.66 -8.23
CA GLU A 10 -9.56 8.69 -8.27
C GLU A 10 -10.14 7.58 -7.39
N ARG A 11 -11.14 7.94 -6.59
CA ARG A 11 -11.86 6.99 -5.74
C ARG A 11 -13.36 7.16 -5.85
N LYS A 12 -14.04 6.03 -5.74
CA LYS A 12 -15.47 5.92 -5.50
C LYS A 12 -15.70 5.17 -4.18
N PRO A 13 -16.86 5.36 -3.53
CA PRO A 13 -17.26 4.54 -2.39
C PRO A 13 -17.27 3.05 -2.76
N LEU A 14 -17.13 2.17 -1.76
CA LEU A 14 -17.35 0.74 -1.98
C LEU A 14 -18.79 0.51 -2.48
N PRO A 15 -19.01 -0.47 -3.38
CA PRO A 15 -20.37 -0.86 -3.75
C PRO A 15 -21.21 -1.19 -2.50
N GLY A 16 -22.36 -0.54 -2.35
CA GLY A 16 -23.23 -0.71 -1.18
C GLY A 16 -22.82 0.10 0.06
N ALA A 17 -21.75 0.89 0.00
CA ALA A 17 -21.41 1.83 1.06
C ALA A 17 -22.22 3.13 0.92
N ARG A 18 -22.57 3.73 2.06
CA ARG A 18 -23.23 5.05 2.12
C ARG A 18 -22.38 6.02 2.93
N SER A 19 -22.27 7.27 2.47
CA SER A 19 -21.67 8.32 3.29
C SER A 19 -22.62 8.64 4.44
N ILE A 20 -22.10 8.66 5.67
CA ILE A 20 -22.84 8.99 6.89
C ILE A 20 -22.47 10.37 7.45
N GLY A 21 -21.52 11.06 6.81
CA GLY A 21 -21.12 12.41 7.19
C GLY A 21 -19.64 12.67 6.89
N LYS A 22 -19.19 13.89 7.21
CA LYS A 22 -17.77 14.23 7.19
C LYS A 22 -17.04 13.46 8.27
N ALA A 23 -15.79 13.07 7.99
CA ALA A 23 -14.91 12.55 9.02
C ALA A 23 -14.62 13.64 10.07
N ASP A 24 -14.34 13.21 11.31
CA ASP A 24 -14.03 14.14 12.40
C ASP A 24 -12.81 14.98 12.01
N PRO A 25 -12.94 16.32 11.87
CA PRO A 25 -11.85 17.18 11.43
C PRO A 25 -10.64 17.14 12.36
N GLY A 26 -10.82 16.77 13.64
CA GLY A 26 -9.75 16.64 14.63
C GLY A 26 -9.10 15.25 14.70
N GLU A 27 -9.66 14.25 14.03
CA GLU A 27 -9.09 12.90 14.00
C GLU A 27 -7.68 12.94 13.40
N ARG A 28 -6.71 12.32 14.09
CA ARG A 28 -5.34 12.19 13.59
C ARG A 28 -5.17 10.90 12.80
N LEU A 29 -4.47 11.01 11.68
CA LEU A 29 -4.08 9.88 10.84
C LEU A 29 -2.66 10.04 10.30
N GLU A 30 -2.14 8.94 9.76
CA GLU A 30 -0.89 8.91 9.02
C GLU A 30 -1.15 8.61 7.55
N VAL A 31 -0.44 9.33 6.68
CA VAL A 31 -0.55 9.23 5.23
C VAL A 31 0.85 9.04 4.66
N THR A 32 1.02 8.02 3.83
CA THR A 32 2.29 7.72 3.17
C THR A 32 2.29 8.30 1.77
N LEU A 33 3.27 9.16 1.48
CA LEU A 33 3.56 9.65 0.14
C LEU A 33 4.64 8.75 -0.47
N VAL A 34 4.34 8.19 -1.63
CA VAL A 34 5.29 7.39 -2.42
C VAL A 34 5.89 8.28 -3.49
N LEU A 35 7.22 8.37 -3.51
CA LEU A 35 7.97 9.21 -4.43
C LEU A 35 8.41 8.41 -5.66
N ARG A 36 8.68 9.12 -6.75
CA ARG A 36 9.28 8.55 -7.94
C ARG A 36 10.66 7.96 -7.63
N HIS A 37 11.06 7.00 -8.47
CA HIS A 37 12.42 6.51 -8.44
C HIS A 37 13.38 7.50 -9.09
N ARG A 38 14.59 7.61 -8.56
CA ARG A 38 15.76 7.96 -9.36
C ARG A 38 15.90 6.92 -10.48
N GLN A 39 16.20 7.37 -11.69
CA GLN A 39 16.55 6.47 -12.80
C GLN A 39 15.49 5.35 -13.06
N HIS A 40 14.20 5.72 -13.07
CA HIS A 40 13.10 4.76 -13.19
C HIS A 40 13.22 3.82 -14.39
N GLU A 41 13.54 4.37 -15.57
CA GLU A 41 13.69 3.56 -16.80
C GLU A 41 14.86 2.58 -16.71
N GLN A 42 15.98 3.00 -16.11
CA GLN A 42 17.13 2.10 -15.89
C GLN A 42 16.78 0.98 -14.91
N LEU A 43 16.00 1.26 -13.87
CA LEU A 43 15.50 0.23 -12.95
C LEU A 43 14.61 -0.78 -13.69
N GLN A 44 13.64 -0.29 -14.48
CA GLN A 44 12.74 -1.17 -15.25
C GLN A 44 13.53 -2.08 -16.20
N GLU A 45 14.52 -1.54 -16.90
CA GLU A 45 15.36 -2.31 -17.82
C GLU A 45 16.20 -3.35 -17.07
N LYS A 46 16.84 -2.98 -15.96
CA LYS A 46 17.58 -3.93 -15.12
C LYS A 46 16.68 -5.07 -14.63
N VAL A 47 15.47 -4.77 -14.14
CA VAL A 47 14.52 -5.79 -13.69
C VAL A 47 14.11 -6.73 -14.84
N ARG A 48 13.87 -6.19 -16.05
CA ARG A 48 13.55 -6.99 -17.23
C ARG A 48 14.67 -7.96 -17.60
N LYS A 49 15.93 -7.51 -17.59
CA LYS A 49 17.08 -8.36 -17.89
C LYS A 49 17.29 -9.46 -16.85
N ILE A 50 17.16 -9.14 -15.56
CA ILE A 50 17.22 -10.14 -14.48
C ILE A 50 16.10 -11.17 -14.67
N ALA A 51 14.86 -10.73 -14.95
CA ALA A 51 13.74 -11.63 -15.18
C ALA A 51 13.91 -12.50 -16.44
N ALA A 52 14.63 -12.00 -17.45
CA ALA A 52 15.02 -12.75 -18.64
C ALA A 52 16.20 -13.72 -18.40
N GLY A 53 16.79 -13.74 -17.21
CA GLY A 53 17.90 -14.62 -16.86
C GLY A 53 19.27 -14.17 -17.37
N ASP A 54 19.43 -12.87 -17.68
CA ASP A 54 20.72 -12.30 -18.07
C ASP A 54 21.72 -12.38 -16.92
N LYS A 55 22.75 -13.22 -17.08
CA LYS A 55 23.78 -13.47 -16.06
C LYS A 55 24.76 -12.31 -15.88
N SER A 56 24.77 -11.32 -16.79
CA SER A 56 25.58 -10.12 -16.63
C SER A 56 24.99 -9.15 -15.60
N GLU A 57 23.69 -9.26 -15.32
CA GLU A 57 23.01 -8.45 -14.32
C GLU A 57 23.05 -9.13 -12.95
N ARG A 58 23.77 -8.50 -12.00
CA ARG A 58 23.75 -8.93 -10.61
C ARG A 58 22.61 -8.27 -9.83
N HIS A 59 22.16 -8.96 -8.78
CA HIS A 59 21.34 -8.37 -7.73
C HIS A 59 22.13 -7.29 -6.96
N LEU A 60 21.44 -6.24 -6.56
CA LEU A 60 22.01 -5.15 -5.77
C LEU A 60 21.86 -5.43 -4.27
N THR A 61 22.77 -4.88 -3.47
CA THR A 61 22.51 -4.74 -2.03
C THR A 61 21.44 -3.66 -1.78
N HIS A 62 20.92 -3.59 -0.56
CA HIS A 62 19.96 -2.55 -0.19
C HIS A 62 20.59 -1.15 -0.32
N GLU A 63 21.84 -0.98 0.11
CA GLU A 63 22.55 0.30 0.04
C GLU A 63 22.77 0.75 -1.40
N GLU A 64 23.16 -0.17 -2.27
CA GLU A 64 23.32 0.10 -3.71
C GLU A 64 22.00 0.48 -4.36
N TYR A 65 20.92 -0.21 -4.00
CA TYR A 65 19.58 0.10 -4.50
C TYR A 65 19.12 1.48 -4.04
N ASP A 66 19.28 1.81 -2.76
CA ASP A 66 18.87 3.09 -2.18
C ASP A 66 19.62 4.25 -2.85
N GLN A 67 20.91 4.07 -3.12
CA GLN A 67 21.74 5.04 -3.82
C GLN A 67 21.42 5.16 -5.32
N GLN A 68 21.09 4.06 -6.00
CA GLN A 68 20.88 4.10 -7.46
C GLN A 68 19.43 4.42 -7.85
N PHE A 69 18.46 3.89 -7.11
CA PHE A 69 17.05 3.83 -7.50
C PHE A 69 16.05 4.23 -6.40
N GLY A 70 16.53 4.65 -5.23
CA GLY A 70 15.72 5.26 -4.19
C GLY A 70 15.13 6.62 -4.59
N ALA A 71 14.57 7.34 -3.61
CA ALA A 71 14.07 8.69 -3.83
C ALA A 71 15.21 9.72 -3.88
N GLU A 72 15.04 10.78 -4.67
CA GLU A 72 15.96 11.91 -4.65
C GLU A 72 15.85 12.69 -3.33
N ALA A 73 16.97 13.16 -2.80
CA ALA A 73 16.97 13.97 -1.58
C ALA A 73 16.17 15.27 -1.77
N THR A 74 16.24 15.88 -2.95
CA THR A 74 15.47 17.09 -3.29
C THR A 74 13.97 16.83 -3.34
N ASP A 75 13.55 15.64 -3.77
CA ASP A 75 12.14 15.24 -3.80
C ASP A 75 11.60 15.02 -2.37
N ILE A 76 12.41 14.43 -1.48
CA ILE A 76 12.08 14.28 -0.05
C ILE A 76 11.95 15.67 0.60
N GLU A 77 12.89 16.58 0.37
CA GLU A 77 12.83 17.93 0.90
C GLU A 77 11.61 18.72 0.39
N ALA A 78 11.22 18.55 -0.87
CA ALA A 78 10.00 19.14 -1.40
C ALA A 78 8.74 18.68 -0.63
N VAL A 79 8.67 17.40 -0.27
CA VAL A 79 7.59 16.86 0.56
C VAL A 79 7.62 17.41 1.98
N LYS A 80 8.81 17.56 2.58
CA LYS A 80 8.96 18.15 3.92
C LYS A 80 8.51 19.60 3.95
N GLN A 81 8.86 20.36 2.91
CA GLN A 81 8.41 21.74 2.76
C GLN A 81 6.89 21.82 2.60
N PHE A 82 6.30 20.95 1.76
CA PHE A 82 4.85 20.84 1.62
C PHE A 82 4.16 20.48 2.95
N ALA A 83 4.70 19.51 3.70
CA ALA A 83 4.16 19.12 5.00
C ALA A 83 4.13 20.31 5.98
N SER A 84 5.25 21.03 6.08
CA SER A 84 5.35 22.23 6.92
C SER A 84 4.33 23.31 6.55
N GLN A 85 4.12 23.57 5.24
CA GLN A 85 3.14 24.56 4.76
C GLN A 85 1.69 24.22 5.15
N HIS A 86 1.35 22.95 5.29
CA HIS A 86 0.02 22.50 5.70
C HIS A 86 -0.06 22.09 7.19
N GLY A 87 0.99 22.38 7.97
CA GLY A 87 1.05 22.03 9.40
C GLY A 87 1.08 20.53 9.68
N LEU A 88 1.46 19.70 8.69
CA LEU A 88 1.65 18.27 8.83
C LEU A 88 3.04 17.97 9.38
N ALA A 89 3.16 16.95 10.21
CA ALA A 89 4.43 16.49 10.76
C ALA A 89 4.99 15.35 9.90
N VAL A 90 6.29 15.35 9.64
CA VAL A 90 6.99 14.21 9.02
C VAL A 90 7.39 13.26 10.14
N VAL A 91 6.87 12.02 10.11
CA VAL A 91 7.12 11.03 11.17
C VAL A 91 8.06 9.90 10.73
N ALA A 92 8.24 9.72 9.43
CA ALA A 92 9.23 8.78 8.90
C ALA A 92 9.67 9.16 7.47
N GLU A 93 10.94 8.89 7.16
CA GLU A 93 11.55 9.10 5.84
C GLU A 93 12.34 7.85 5.45
N HIS A 94 12.13 7.35 4.24
CA HIS A 94 12.80 6.15 3.73
C HIS A 94 13.17 6.31 2.27
N GLN A 95 14.47 6.53 2.01
CA GLN A 95 15.00 6.72 0.66
C GLN A 95 14.76 5.50 -0.24
N GLY A 96 15.18 4.30 0.20
CA GLY A 96 14.98 3.06 -0.56
C GLY A 96 13.54 2.71 -0.85
N ARG A 97 12.68 2.87 0.16
CA ARG A 97 11.23 2.65 0.04
C ARG A 97 10.53 3.76 -0.74
N ARG A 98 11.21 4.88 -0.99
CA ARG A 98 10.67 6.11 -1.59
C ARG A 98 9.44 6.59 -0.84
N ALA A 99 9.48 6.53 0.48
CA ALA A 99 8.31 6.77 1.30
C ALA A 99 8.59 7.88 2.31
N VAL A 100 7.69 8.85 2.37
CA VAL A 100 7.64 9.85 3.45
C VAL A 100 6.27 9.71 4.12
N VAL A 101 6.26 9.51 5.43
CA VAL A 101 5.03 9.36 6.22
C VAL A 101 4.74 10.68 6.92
N LEU A 102 3.55 11.21 6.65
CA LEU A 102 3.05 12.45 7.24
C LEU A 102 1.98 12.12 8.29
N SER A 103 1.99 12.83 9.42
CA SER A 103 0.96 12.78 10.46
C SER A 103 0.27 14.13 10.58
N GLY A 104 -1.05 14.11 10.71
CA GLY A 104 -1.86 15.32 10.83
C GLY A 104 -3.32 14.99 11.07
N THR A 105 -4.13 16.04 11.13
CA THR A 105 -5.59 15.92 11.29
C THR A 105 -6.29 15.75 9.94
N VAL A 106 -7.51 15.21 9.96
CA VAL A 106 -8.41 15.15 8.78
C VAL A 106 -8.54 16.52 8.12
N ALA A 107 -8.72 17.59 8.90
CA ALA A 107 -8.84 18.95 8.36
C ALA A 107 -7.59 19.39 7.56
N GLN A 108 -6.40 19.13 8.11
CA GLN A 108 -5.14 19.45 7.44
C GLN A 108 -4.95 18.65 6.15
N PHE A 109 -5.30 17.36 6.17
CA PHE A 109 -5.21 16.52 4.96
C PHE A 109 -6.23 16.90 3.88
N ASN A 110 -7.44 17.28 4.27
CA ASN A 110 -8.45 17.80 3.35
C ASN A 110 -7.92 19.06 2.62
N ASP A 111 -7.32 20.00 3.36
CA ASP A 111 -6.73 21.21 2.79
C ASP A 111 -5.53 20.90 1.87
N ALA A 112 -4.57 20.12 2.39
CA ALA A 112 -3.32 19.76 1.72
C ALA A 112 -3.56 19.06 0.38
N PHE A 113 -4.50 18.11 0.33
CA PHE A 113 -4.74 17.28 -0.85
C PHE A 113 -5.98 17.68 -1.66
N GLY A 114 -6.71 18.71 -1.21
CA GLY A 114 -7.96 19.13 -1.86
C GLY A 114 -9.00 18.00 -1.91
N VAL A 115 -9.17 17.28 -0.80
CA VAL A 115 -10.11 16.17 -0.66
C VAL A 115 -11.16 16.49 0.40
N ASP A 116 -12.27 15.74 0.39
CA ASP A 116 -13.28 15.76 1.45
C ASP A 116 -13.37 14.35 2.03
N LEU A 117 -12.68 14.12 3.14
CA LEU A 117 -12.73 12.87 3.88
C LEU A 117 -14.09 12.73 4.59
N GLN A 118 -14.72 11.60 4.36
CA GLN A 118 -16.06 11.27 4.86
C GLN A 118 -16.03 9.90 5.53
N GLU A 119 -16.92 9.71 6.49
CA GLU A 119 -17.21 8.40 7.05
C GLU A 119 -18.25 7.69 6.19
N PHE A 120 -17.98 6.43 5.89
CA PHE A 120 -18.86 5.55 5.14
C PHE A 120 -19.27 4.37 6.01
N GLU A 121 -20.54 3.99 5.92
CA GLU A 121 -21.05 2.75 6.48
C GLU A 121 -21.24 1.72 5.37
N HIS A 122 -20.80 0.48 5.62
CA HIS A 122 -20.90 -0.65 4.71
C HIS A 122 -21.17 -1.93 5.54
N PRO A 123 -21.84 -2.97 5.00
CA PRO A 123 -22.12 -4.20 5.75
C PRO A 123 -20.87 -4.90 6.35
N GLY A 124 -19.70 -4.68 5.75
CA GLY A 124 -18.41 -5.18 6.24
C GLY A 124 -17.71 -4.30 7.29
N GLY A 125 -18.34 -3.21 7.74
CA GLY A 125 -17.78 -2.25 8.69
C GLY A 125 -17.79 -0.82 8.14
N SER A 126 -17.59 0.16 9.03
CA SER A 126 -17.40 1.56 8.66
C SER A 126 -15.96 1.85 8.24
N TYR A 127 -15.77 2.87 7.41
CA TYR A 127 -14.45 3.33 7.00
C TYR A 127 -14.46 4.82 6.64
N ARG A 128 -13.32 5.48 6.85
CA ARG A 128 -13.03 6.80 6.30
C ARG A 128 -12.59 6.67 4.84
N GLY A 129 -13.21 7.43 3.97
CA GLY A 129 -12.89 7.45 2.55
C GLY A 129 -13.05 8.83 1.92
N ARG A 130 -12.84 8.90 0.61
CA ARG A 130 -13.09 10.09 -0.21
C ARG A 130 -13.68 9.70 -1.56
N THR A 131 -14.25 10.67 -2.25
CA THR A 131 -14.61 10.56 -3.67
C THR A 131 -13.80 11.56 -4.49
N GLY A 132 -13.49 11.22 -5.73
CA GLY A 132 -12.70 12.08 -6.61
C GLY A 132 -11.18 11.87 -6.50
N ALA A 133 -10.44 12.77 -7.13
CA ALA A 133 -8.99 12.75 -7.22
C ALA A 133 -8.32 13.50 -6.05
N ILE A 134 -7.10 13.08 -5.74
CA ILE A 134 -6.16 13.85 -4.92
C ILE A 134 -5.52 14.92 -5.80
N HIS A 135 -5.31 16.11 -5.26
CA HIS A 135 -4.64 17.18 -5.97
C HIS A 135 -3.33 17.57 -5.27
N LEU A 136 -2.31 17.86 -6.07
CA LEU A 136 -0.97 18.20 -5.61
C LEU A 136 -0.54 19.56 -6.18
N PRO A 137 0.28 20.35 -5.44
CA PRO A 137 0.91 21.54 -5.99
C PRO A 137 1.94 21.16 -7.07
N ASP A 138 2.29 22.10 -7.95
CA ASP A 138 3.26 21.90 -9.04
C ASP A 138 4.59 21.30 -8.54
N ALA A 139 5.07 21.75 -7.38
CA ALA A 139 6.31 21.27 -6.78
C ALA A 139 6.34 19.76 -6.47
N LEU A 140 5.16 19.13 -6.29
CA LEU A 140 5.03 17.69 -6.04
C LEU A 140 4.52 16.92 -7.26
N ASN A 141 4.11 17.61 -8.32
CA ASN A 141 3.57 16.99 -9.52
C ASN A 141 4.67 16.17 -10.23
N GLY A 142 4.42 14.89 -10.49
CA GLY A 142 5.41 13.96 -11.03
C GLY A 142 6.49 13.50 -10.03
N VAL A 143 6.61 14.14 -8.87
CA VAL A 143 7.47 13.70 -7.76
C VAL A 143 6.74 12.66 -6.93
N VAL A 144 5.52 12.97 -6.49
CA VAL A 144 4.66 12.04 -5.75
C VAL A 144 3.90 11.18 -6.74
N THR A 145 4.05 9.87 -6.62
CA THR A 145 3.40 8.86 -7.47
C THR A 145 2.19 8.23 -6.81
N ALA A 146 2.12 8.23 -5.47
CA ALA A 146 0.94 7.77 -4.73
C ALA A 146 0.81 8.48 -3.38
N VAL A 147 -0.43 8.58 -2.91
CA VAL A 147 -0.78 9.03 -1.56
C VAL A 147 -1.70 7.97 -0.94
N LEU A 148 -1.25 7.34 0.13
CA LEU A 148 -1.86 6.16 0.76
C LEU A 148 -2.25 6.48 2.21
N GLY A 149 -3.33 5.88 2.73
CA GLY A 149 -3.74 6.02 4.14
C GLY A 149 -4.81 7.08 4.41
N LEU A 150 -5.11 7.96 3.44
CA LEU A 150 -6.27 8.86 3.52
C LEU A 150 -7.59 8.08 3.66
N ASP A 151 -7.67 6.98 2.92
CA ASP A 151 -8.78 6.02 2.95
C ASP A 151 -8.32 4.76 3.69
N ASN A 152 -9.07 4.36 4.71
CA ASN A 152 -8.74 3.23 5.58
C ASN A 152 -9.63 2.00 5.34
N ARG A 153 -10.34 1.94 4.19
CA ARG A 153 -11.13 0.75 3.84
C ARG A 153 -10.23 -0.50 3.78
N PRO A 154 -10.71 -1.68 4.20
CA PRO A 154 -9.95 -2.92 4.05
C PRO A 154 -9.55 -3.18 2.59
N GLN A 155 -8.24 -3.23 2.32
CA GLN A 155 -7.70 -3.43 0.96
C GLN A 155 -7.49 -4.91 0.60
N ALA A 156 -7.49 -5.79 1.59
CA ALA A 156 -7.24 -7.21 1.44
C ALA A 156 -8.15 -8.04 2.36
N ARG A 157 -8.34 -9.30 2.00
CA ARG A 157 -9.03 -10.31 2.80
C ARG A 157 -8.10 -11.50 3.01
N PRO A 158 -8.18 -12.21 4.14
CA PRO A 158 -7.49 -13.48 4.27
C PRO A 158 -8.06 -14.52 3.30
N HIS A 159 -7.19 -15.31 2.66
CA HIS A 159 -7.58 -16.37 1.71
C HIS A 159 -7.63 -17.77 2.35
N PHE A 160 -7.65 -17.88 3.68
CA PHE A 160 -7.87 -19.15 4.36
C PHE A 160 -9.35 -19.37 4.67
N ARG A 161 -9.74 -20.63 4.84
CA ARG A 161 -11.07 -21.03 5.33
C ARG A 161 -10.88 -22.01 6.46
N ALA A 162 -11.51 -21.73 7.60
CA ALA A 162 -11.55 -22.70 8.68
C ALA A 162 -12.54 -23.82 8.33
N ARG A 163 -12.16 -25.07 8.60
CA ARG A 163 -13.10 -26.19 8.53
C ARG A 163 -14.08 -26.05 9.70
N SER A 164 -15.35 -25.71 9.41
CA SER A 164 -16.41 -25.76 10.42
C SER A 164 -16.91 -27.19 10.58
N ALA A 165 -16.98 -27.67 11.82
CA ALA A 165 -17.62 -28.96 12.14
C ALA A 165 -19.15 -28.91 12.01
N ALA A 166 -19.74 -27.69 12.04
CA ALA A 166 -21.18 -27.44 11.99
C ALA A 166 -21.62 -26.79 10.67
N GLY A 167 -21.04 -27.23 9.55
CA GLY A 167 -21.44 -26.77 8.22
C GLY A 167 -22.63 -27.56 7.67
N ASN A 168 -23.49 -26.88 6.91
CA ASN A 168 -24.60 -27.39 6.11
C ASN A 168 -24.18 -28.20 4.86
N VAL A 169 -22.94 -28.69 4.82
CA VAL A 169 -22.44 -29.58 3.77
C VAL A 169 -22.52 -31.01 4.27
N GLN A 170 -23.52 -31.75 3.77
CA GLN A 170 -23.60 -33.20 3.98
C GLN A 170 -22.59 -33.89 3.05
N TRP A 171 -21.51 -34.40 3.63
CA TRP A 171 -20.49 -35.15 2.89
C TRP A 171 -20.94 -36.61 2.74
N HIS A 172 -21.24 -37.05 1.52
CA HIS A 172 -21.71 -38.40 1.22
C HIS A 172 -20.61 -39.48 1.15
N ALA A 173 -19.37 -39.18 1.55
CA ALA A 173 -18.31 -40.17 1.61
C ALA A 173 -18.12 -40.63 3.06
N ALA A 174 -18.47 -41.88 3.34
CA ALA A 174 -18.06 -42.61 4.54
C ALA A 174 -16.55 -42.89 4.48
N ALA A 175 -15.73 -41.85 4.59
CA ALA A 175 -14.30 -42.01 4.86
C ALA A 175 -14.15 -42.23 6.37
N ALA A 176 -13.65 -43.41 6.75
CA ALA A 176 -13.24 -43.68 8.11
C ALA A 176 -12.16 -42.66 8.51
N ALA A 177 -12.52 -41.76 9.43
CA ALA A 177 -11.74 -40.62 9.90
C ALA A 177 -11.58 -39.43 8.91
N SER A 178 -11.68 -38.22 9.47
CA SER A 178 -11.30 -36.99 8.80
C SER A 178 -9.80 -37.01 8.50
N THR A 179 -9.42 -37.24 7.25
CA THR A 179 -8.02 -37.08 6.83
C THR A 179 -7.71 -35.59 6.71
N SER A 180 -6.72 -35.15 7.48
CA SER A 180 -6.06 -33.85 7.34
C SER A 180 -4.57 -34.12 7.24
N PHE A 181 -3.84 -33.22 6.59
CA PHE A 181 -2.40 -33.33 6.43
C PHE A 181 -1.69 -32.30 7.29
N THR A 182 -0.55 -32.69 7.87
CA THR A 182 0.42 -31.71 8.40
C THR A 182 1.18 -31.06 7.24
N PRO A 183 1.79 -29.88 7.44
CA PRO A 183 2.69 -29.29 6.44
C PRO A 183 3.80 -30.24 5.98
N THR A 184 4.34 -31.07 6.88
CA THR A 184 5.40 -32.04 6.55
C THR A 184 4.92 -33.21 5.70
N GLN A 185 3.68 -33.68 5.90
CA GLN A 185 3.08 -34.69 5.04
C GLN A 185 2.85 -34.15 3.62
N LEU A 186 2.41 -32.88 3.49
CA LEU A 186 2.29 -32.23 2.18
C LEU A 186 3.66 -32.04 1.51
N ALA A 187 4.68 -31.59 2.26
CA ALA A 187 6.03 -31.44 1.74
C ALA A 187 6.58 -32.75 1.14
N ALA A 188 6.34 -33.89 1.81
CA ALA A 188 6.72 -35.20 1.30
C ALA A 188 5.97 -35.57 0.00
N LEU A 189 4.66 -35.29 -0.07
CA LEU A 189 3.86 -35.53 -1.29
C LEU A 189 4.31 -34.69 -2.48
N TYR A 190 4.79 -33.47 -2.24
CA TYR A 190 5.34 -32.60 -3.28
C TYR A 190 6.84 -32.82 -3.56
N GLY A 191 7.47 -33.80 -2.92
CA GLY A 191 8.89 -34.10 -3.12
C GLY A 191 9.82 -32.95 -2.72
N PHE A 192 9.48 -32.19 -1.66
CA PHE A 192 10.32 -31.10 -1.19
C PHE A 192 11.69 -31.64 -0.73
N PRO A 193 12.80 -30.93 -1.00
CA PRO A 193 14.11 -31.33 -0.52
C PRO A 193 14.17 -31.26 1.01
N ALA A 194 14.95 -32.15 1.62
CA ALA A 194 15.22 -32.10 3.05
C ALA A 194 16.05 -30.86 3.38
N GLY A 195 15.67 -30.13 4.44
CA GLY A 195 16.37 -28.93 4.89
C GLY A 195 15.52 -28.12 5.87
N THR A 196 16.18 -27.29 6.66
CA THR A 196 15.53 -26.38 7.62
C THR A 196 15.38 -24.97 7.07
N GLY A 197 16.02 -24.67 5.94
CA GLY A 197 16.09 -23.31 5.39
C GLY A 197 16.99 -22.37 6.20
N GLN A 198 17.94 -22.90 6.97
CA GLN A 198 18.95 -22.06 7.62
C GLN A 198 19.80 -21.36 6.56
N GLY A 199 19.86 -20.04 6.65
CA GLY A 199 20.70 -19.16 5.84
C GLY A 199 21.94 -18.72 6.62
#